data_AF-A0A1V6J7Y3-F1
#
_entry.id   AF-A0A1V6J7Y3-F1
#
_cell.length_a   1.000
_cell.length_b   1.000
_cell.length_c   1.000
_cell.angle_alpha   90.00
_cell.angle_beta   90.00
_cell.angle_gamma   90.00
#
_symmetry.space_group_name_H-M   'P 1'
#
loop_
_entity.id
_entity.type
_entity.pdbx_description
1 polymer ?
#
loop_
_entity_poly.entity_id
_entity_poly.type
_entity_poly.pdbx_seq_one_letter_code
_entity_poly.pdbx_strand_id
1 'polypeptide(L)'
;MEVRLNDAYGKSAGNIDMVLVSYDSEGKVLDFGALEVQAVYISGNVRAPFEYYVKDPKRRGEMDWSDQPNYPRPDFLSSSRKRLAPQLLFKGGILNSWGKKCAVALNKSFFDTLPRLTTTAKSKADIAWFIYDLQLSEHSGQPRYRLTKVDEVFTEFTPALRSITTPVPGKVESFVKQLQERLDEKLETPPANQTIERPF
;
A
#
# COMPACT_ATOMS: atom_id res chain seq x y z
N MET A 1 -10.06 12.87 -12.84
CA MET A 1 -11.36 12.26 -12.46
C MET A 1 -11.15 10.77 -12.27
N GLU A 2 -11.93 10.14 -11.40
CA GLU A 2 -11.92 8.68 -11.23
C GLU A 2 -12.66 8.04 -12.41
N VAL A 3 -12.08 6.99 -13.02
CA VAL A 3 -12.64 6.34 -14.21
C VAL A 3 -12.60 4.83 -14.05
N ARG A 4 -13.73 4.16 -14.34
CA ARG A 4 -13.80 2.69 -14.34
C ARG A 4 -12.95 2.10 -15.47
N LEU A 5 -12.15 1.10 -15.12
CA LEU A 5 -11.35 0.32 -16.05
C LEU A 5 -11.95 -1.09 -16.16
N ASN A 6 -12.29 -1.51 -17.37
CA ASN A 6 -12.81 -2.85 -17.64
C ASN A 6 -11.75 -3.71 -18.35
N ASP A 7 -11.80 -5.03 -18.11
CA ASP A 7 -11.05 -6.01 -18.88
C ASP A 7 -11.70 -6.27 -20.26
N ALA A 8 -11.06 -7.13 -21.06
CA ALA A 8 -11.52 -7.48 -22.40
C ALA A 8 -12.91 -8.17 -22.44
N TYR A 9 -13.41 -8.68 -21.30
CA TYR A 9 -14.72 -9.31 -21.17
C TYR A 9 -15.77 -8.38 -20.56
N GLY A 10 -15.42 -7.10 -20.35
CA GLY A 10 -16.30 -6.10 -19.75
C GLY A 10 -16.43 -6.20 -18.24
N LYS A 11 -15.63 -7.04 -17.55
CA LYS A 11 -15.60 -7.09 -16.09
C LYS A 11 -14.72 -5.97 -15.56
N SER A 12 -15.12 -5.40 -14.42
CA SER A 12 -14.35 -4.33 -13.78
C SER A 12 -13.00 -4.84 -13.26
N ALA A 13 -11.92 -4.21 -13.69
CA ALA A 13 -10.58 -4.35 -13.11
C ALA A 13 -10.34 -3.33 -11.96
N GLY A 14 -11.35 -2.50 -11.66
CA GLY A 14 -11.31 -1.42 -10.68
C GLY A 14 -11.48 -0.05 -11.34
N ASN A 15 -11.29 1.00 -10.54
CA ASN A 15 -11.31 2.38 -11.03
C ASN A 15 -9.90 2.97 -10.92
N ILE A 16 -9.47 3.74 -11.91
CA ILE A 16 -8.23 4.53 -11.84
C ILE A 16 -8.54 5.81 -11.06
N ASP A 17 -7.75 6.12 -10.03
CA ASP A 17 -7.98 7.27 -9.16
C ASP A 17 -8.01 8.60 -9.95
N MET A 18 -7.01 8.78 -10.82
CA MET A 18 -6.92 9.95 -11.69
C MET A 18 -6.45 9.57 -13.09
N VAL A 19 -7.24 9.97 -14.09
CA VAL A 19 -6.82 9.93 -15.50
C VAL A 19 -6.47 11.34 -15.98
N LEU A 20 -5.27 11.50 -16.52
CA LEU A 20 -4.84 12.69 -17.24
C LEU A 20 -5.08 12.45 -18.72
N VAL A 21 -5.81 13.36 -19.37
CA VAL A 21 -6.23 13.22 -20.77
C VAL A 21 -5.62 14.35 -21.59
N SER A 22 -5.04 13.99 -22.73
CA SER A 22 -4.70 14.93 -23.80
C SER A 22 -5.85 14.95 -24.81
N TYR A 23 -6.30 16.14 -25.21
CA TYR A 23 -7.43 16.32 -26.12
C TYR A 23 -7.18 17.50 -27.07
N ASP A 24 -7.83 17.47 -28.24
CA ASP A 24 -7.74 18.55 -29.22
C ASP A 24 -8.69 19.72 -28.92
N SER A 25 -8.72 20.74 -29.78
CA SER A 25 -9.57 21.92 -29.62
C SER A 25 -11.08 21.62 -29.65
N GLU A 26 -11.49 20.46 -30.16
CA GLU A 26 -12.89 20.02 -30.23
C GLU A 26 -13.27 19.13 -29.04
N GLY A 27 -12.33 18.83 -28.14
CA GLY A 27 -12.57 17.99 -26.98
C GLY A 27 -12.41 16.49 -27.24
N LYS A 28 -11.87 16.09 -28.40
CA LYS A 28 -11.63 14.67 -28.71
C LYS A 28 -10.35 14.19 -28.02
N VAL A 29 -10.45 13.05 -27.35
CA VAL A 29 -9.31 12.42 -26.66
C VAL A 29 -8.26 11.95 -27.67
N LEU A 30 -7.02 12.38 -27.46
CA LEU A 30 -5.84 12.00 -28.25
C LEU A 30 -5.00 10.94 -27.52
N ASP A 31 -4.80 11.11 -26.22
CA ASP A 31 -4.02 10.19 -25.39
C ASP A 31 -4.42 10.32 -23.91
N PHE A 32 -3.95 9.39 -23.07
CA PHE A 32 -4.12 9.48 -21.63
C PHE A 32 -2.99 8.81 -20.85
N GLY A 33 -2.84 9.24 -19.60
CA GLY A 33 -2.04 8.58 -18.58
C GLY A 33 -2.85 8.38 -17.30
N ALA A 34 -2.42 7.43 -16.48
CA ALA A 34 -3.04 7.14 -15.20
C ALA A 34 -2.18 7.63 -14.04
N LEU A 35 -2.82 8.05 -12.96
CA LEU A 35 -2.20 8.31 -11.66
C LEU A 35 -3.00 7.55 -10.61
N GLU A 36 -2.31 6.68 -9.86
CA GLU A 36 -2.84 5.96 -8.71
C GLU A 36 -2.23 6.54 -7.44
N VAL A 37 -3.04 6.80 -6.42
CA VAL A 37 -2.60 7.33 -5.13
C VAL A 37 -2.66 6.21 -4.11
N GLN A 38 -1.50 5.78 -3.62
CA GLN A 38 -1.39 4.66 -2.71
C GLN A 38 -1.08 5.11 -1.28
N ALA A 39 -2.10 5.06 -0.44
CA ALA A 39 -1.99 5.24 1.00
C ALA A 39 -1.77 3.91 1.73
N VAL A 40 -1.25 4.00 2.96
CA VAL A 40 -0.96 2.84 3.81
C VAL A 40 -2.16 2.44 4.67
N TYR A 41 -2.36 1.13 4.82
CA TYR A 41 -3.16 0.57 5.90
C TYR A 41 -2.52 0.87 7.26
N ILE A 42 -3.34 0.73 8.29
CA ILE A 42 -2.88 0.71 9.67
C ILE A 42 -3.10 -0.69 10.28
N SER A 43 -2.18 -1.09 11.14
CA SER A 43 -2.43 -2.08 12.19
C SER A 43 -2.83 -1.35 13.47
N GLY A 44 -3.57 -2.02 14.36
CA GLY A 44 -4.11 -1.38 15.58
C GLY A 44 -5.46 -0.73 15.34
N ASN A 45 -5.87 0.19 16.22
CA ASN A 45 -7.19 0.80 16.18
C ASN A 45 -7.16 2.28 16.55
N VAL A 46 -7.76 3.13 15.72
CA VAL A 46 -7.85 4.58 15.94
C VAL A 46 -9.02 5.01 16.83
N ARG A 47 -9.97 4.11 17.10
CA ARG A 47 -11.19 4.42 17.85
C ARG A 47 -10.90 4.90 19.26
N ALA A 48 -10.14 4.14 20.04
CA ALA A 48 -9.81 4.50 21.43
C ALA A 48 -9.04 5.84 21.54
N PRO A 49 -7.96 6.10 20.76
CA PRO A 49 -7.30 7.40 20.81
C PRO A 49 -8.21 8.53 20.34
N PHE A 50 -9.05 8.30 19.33
CA PHE A 50 -9.99 9.32 18.85
C PHE A 50 -11.08 9.65 19.86
N GLU A 51 -11.71 8.64 20.48
CA GLU A 51 -12.69 8.84 21.56
C GLU A 51 -12.06 9.54 22.78
N TYR A 52 -10.79 9.24 23.08
CA TYR A 52 -10.05 9.95 24.11
C TYR A 52 -9.83 11.42 23.71
N TYR A 53 -9.33 11.70 22.51
CA TYR A 53 -9.13 13.06 22.01
C TYR A 53 -10.41 13.90 22.04
N VAL A 54 -11.52 13.38 21.52
CA VAL A 54 -12.79 14.12 21.35
C VAL A 54 -13.41 14.57 22.69
N LYS A 55 -13.11 13.89 23.80
CA LYS A 55 -13.62 14.27 25.13
C LYS A 55 -13.06 15.59 25.65
N ASP A 56 -11.83 15.95 25.26
CA ASP A 56 -11.23 17.25 25.62
C ASP A 56 -10.14 17.63 24.59
N PRO A 57 -10.49 18.05 23.36
CA PRO A 57 -9.52 18.31 22.30
C PRO A 57 -8.50 19.39 22.66
N LYS A 58 -8.90 20.36 23.49
CA LYS A 58 -8.02 21.46 23.92
C LYS A 58 -6.89 20.96 24.81
N ARG A 59 -7.18 20.06 25.75
CA ARG A 59 -6.15 19.50 26.64
C ARG A 59 -5.44 18.28 26.06
N ARG A 60 -6.04 17.61 25.07
CA ARG A 60 -5.56 16.33 24.53
C ARG A 60 -4.98 16.45 23.12
N GLY A 61 -4.77 17.67 22.61
CA GLY A 61 -4.20 17.91 21.28
C GLY A 61 -2.77 17.38 21.12
N GLU A 62 -2.01 17.33 22.22
CA GLU A 62 -0.63 16.83 22.26
C GLU A 62 -0.53 15.46 22.96
N MET A 63 -1.63 14.68 22.97
CA MET A 63 -1.63 13.35 23.57
C MET A 63 -0.62 12.42 22.90
N ASP A 64 0.07 11.62 23.71
CA ASP A 64 0.84 10.47 23.23
C ASP A 64 0.05 9.18 23.48
N TRP A 65 0.00 8.32 22.46
CA TRP A 65 -0.71 7.04 22.49
C TRP A 65 0.21 5.85 22.17
N SER A 66 1.53 6.06 22.00
CA SER A 66 2.48 5.03 21.54
C SER A 66 2.54 3.80 22.44
N ASP A 67 2.34 3.99 23.75
CA ASP A 67 2.49 2.95 24.76
C ASP A 67 1.17 2.22 25.07
N GLN A 68 0.07 2.62 24.41
CA GLN A 68 -1.23 2.02 24.66
C GLN A 68 -1.43 0.74 23.84
N PRO A 69 -2.19 -0.25 24.38
CA PRO A 69 -2.55 -1.44 23.63
C PRO A 69 -3.23 -1.09 22.29
N ASN A 70 -2.90 -1.84 21.24
CA ASN A 70 -3.44 -1.63 19.89
C ASN A 70 -3.15 -0.25 19.28
N TYR A 71 -2.04 0.40 19.67
CA TYR A 71 -1.57 1.65 19.07
C TYR A 71 -1.60 1.58 17.53
N PRO A 72 -2.28 2.52 16.85
CA PRO A 72 -2.38 2.53 15.41
C PRO A 72 -1.01 2.84 14.79
N ARG A 73 -0.53 1.96 13.91
CA ARG A 73 0.74 2.14 13.21
C ARG A 73 0.61 1.77 11.73
N PRO A 74 1.40 2.36 10.83
CA PRO A 74 1.41 1.96 9.42
C PRO A 74 1.69 0.46 9.24
N ASP A 75 0.85 -0.22 8.46
CA ASP A 75 1.04 -1.60 8.04
C ASP A 75 1.54 -1.63 6.59
N PHE A 76 2.85 -1.42 6.42
CA PHE A 76 3.49 -1.39 5.11
C PHE A 76 3.41 -2.74 4.37
N LEU A 77 3.45 -3.86 5.10
CA LEU A 77 3.41 -5.20 4.51
C LEU A 77 2.04 -5.51 3.90
N SER A 78 0.94 -5.24 4.62
CA SER A 78 -0.39 -5.36 4.04
C SER A 78 -0.62 -4.33 2.93
N SER A 79 -0.09 -3.12 3.06
CA SER A 79 -0.22 -2.06 2.05
C SER A 79 0.40 -2.43 0.71
N SER A 80 1.59 -3.03 0.74
CA SER A 80 2.25 -3.54 -0.48
C SER A 80 1.50 -4.75 -1.05
N ARG A 81 1.25 -5.79 -0.25
CA ARG A 81 0.72 -7.08 -0.74
C ARG A 81 -0.77 -7.10 -1.07
N LYS A 82 -1.59 -6.35 -0.33
CA LYS A 82 -3.06 -6.40 -0.45
C LYS A 82 -3.64 -5.23 -1.25
N ARG A 83 -2.84 -4.19 -1.54
CA ARG A 83 -3.28 -3.03 -2.34
C ARG A 83 -2.35 -2.74 -3.50
N LEU A 84 -1.10 -2.36 -3.25
CA LEU A 84 -0.21 -1.89 -4.33
C LEU A 84 -0.02 -2.98 -5.39
N ALA A 85 0.37 -4.19 -4.98
CA ALA A 85 0.65 -5.27 -5.92
C ALA A 85 -0.60 -5.72 -6.72
N PRO A 86 -1.78 -5.93 -6.09
CA PRO A 86 -3.01 -6.20 -6.85
C PRO A 86 -3.39 -5.07 -7.82
N GLN A 87 -3.29 -3.80 -7.40
CA GLN A 87 -3.63 -2.67 -8.28
C GLN A 87 -2.71 -2.60 -9.51
N LEU A 88 -1.39 -2.77 -9.30
CA LEU A 88 -0.43 -2.83 -10.40
C LEU A 88 -0.69 -4.04 -11.31
N LEU A 89 -1.02 -5.19 -10.74
CA LEU A 89 -1.29 -6.40 -11.52
C LEU A 89 -2.53 -6.24 -12.41
N PHE A 90 -3.66 -5.81 -11.84
CA PHE A 90 -4.93 -5.73 -12.57
C PHE A 90 -5.01 -4.49 -13.46
N LYS A 91 -4.86 -3.29 -12.88
CA LYS A 91 -5.00 -2.04 -13.63
C LYS A 91 -3.74 -1.74 -14.42
N GLY A 92 -2.58 -1.85 -13.76
CA GLY A 92 -1.28 -1.60 -14.39
C GLY A 92 -0.99 -2.56 -15.54
N GLY A 93 -1.41 -3.83 -15.43
CA GLY A 93 -1.29 -4.81 -16.50
C GLY A 93 -2.07 -4.41 -17.75
N ILE A 94 -3.31 -3.94 -17.59
CA ILE A 94 -4.12 -3.43 -18.70
C ILE A 94 -3.48 -2.17 -19.32
N LEU A 95 -3.10 -1.19 -18.49
CA LEU A 95 -2.47 0.05 -18.95
C LEU A 95 -1.18 -0.22 -19.73
N ASN A 96 -0.33 -1.11 -19.21
CA ASN A 96 0.91 -1.50 -19.88
C ASN A 96 0.64 -2.21 -21.21
N SER A 97 -0.38 -3.08 -21.29
CA SER A 97 -0.77 -3.74 -22.55
C SER A 97 -1.23 -2.75 -23.63
N TRP A 98 -1.78 -1.60 -23.23
CA TRP A 98 -2.17 -0.51 -24.12
C TRP A 98 -1.03 0.48 -24.41
N GLY A 99 0.17 0.25 -23.86
CA GLY A 99 1.30 1.16 -23.97
C GLY A 99 1.09 2.50 -23.25
N LYS A 100 0.22 2.53 -22.23
CA LYS A 100 -0.08 3.75 -21.46
C LYS A 100 0.79 3.83 -20.22
N LYS A 101 1.38 5.01 -20.00
CA LYS A 101 2.21 5.30 -18.83
C LYS A 101 1.31 5.48 -17.60
N CYS A 102 1.78 4.98 -16.46
CA CYS A 102 1.15 5.25 -15.17
C CYS A 102 2.11 5.95 -14.21
N ALA A 103 1.55 6.73 -13.30
CA ALA A 103 2.22 7.24 -12.14
C ALA A 103 1.61 6.62 -10.88
N VAL A 104 2.45 6.38 -9.88
CA VAL A 104 2.02 5.96 -8.54
C VAL A 104 2.53 6.99 -7.54
N ALA A 105 1.62 7.71 -6.89
CA ALA A 105 1.96 8.62 -5.80
C ALA A 105 1.88 7.88 -4.47
N LEU A 106 2.95 7.90 -3.68
CA LEU A 106 2.97 7.28 -2.36
C LEU A 106 3.90 8.00 -1.38
N ASN A 107 3.75 7.69 -0.10
CA ASN A 107 4.60 8.25 0.95
C ASN A 107 6.00 7.60 0.97
N LYS A 108 7.03 8.40 1.28
CA LYS A 108 8.44 7.98 1.35
C LYS A 108 8.64 6.77 2.25
N SER A 109 8.10 6.81 3.47
CA SER A 109 8.24 5.71 4.43
C SER A 109 7.66 4.38 3.94
N PHE A 110 6.65 4.40 3.07
CA PHE A 110 6.14 3.19 2.42
C PHE A 110 7.02 2.76 1.25
N PHE A 111 7.47 3.72 0.42
CA PHE A 111 8.37 3.43 -0.70
C PHE A 111 9.66 2.76 -0.23
N ASP A 112 10.23 3.25 0.87
CA ASP A 112 11.47 2.72 1.47
C ASP A 112 11.33 1.26 1.95
N THR A 113 10.10 0.77 2.14
CA THR A 113 9.84 -0.64 2.50
C THR A 113 9.73 -1.57 1.29
N LEU A 114 9.59 -1.03 0.09
CA LEU A 114 9.49 -1.84 -1.12
C LEU A 114 10.84 -2.51 -1.41
N PRO A 115 10.81 -3.72 -2.02
CA PRO A 115 12.03 -4.31 -2.58
C PRO A 115 12.69 -3.34 -3.56
N ARG A 116 14.02 -3.43 -3.69
CA ARG A 116 14.76 -2.57 -4.61
C ARG A 116 14.20 -2.71 -6.04
N LEU A 117 13.75 -1.60 -6.59
CA LEU A 117 13.20 -1.55 -7.94
C LEU A 117 14.32 -1.24 -8.96
N THR A 118 14.32 -1.94 -10.08
CA THR A 118 15.24 -1.66 -11.19
C THR A 118 14.80 -0.37 -11.89
N THR A 119 15.64 0.65 -11.84
CA THR A 119 15.35 1.96 -12.40
C THR A 119 15.74 2.06 -13.86
N THR A 120 15.03 2.88 -14.63
CA THR A 120 15.33 3.18 -16.04
C THR A 120 15.22 4.69 -16.31
N ALA A 121 15.55 5.11 -17.53
CA ALA A 121 15.36 6.50 -17.95
C ALA A 121 13.88 6.85 -18.10
N LYS A 122 13.49 8.08 -17.76
CA LYS A 122 12.10 8.59 -17.84
C LYS A 122 11.42 8.33 -19.19
N SER A 123 12.15 8.45 -20.30
CA SER A 123 11.63 8.20 -21.65
C SER A 123 11.21 6.74 -21.85
N LYS A 124 11.93 5.80 -21.24
CA LYS A 124 11.71 4.35 -21.33
C LYS A 124 10.77 3.80 -20.24
N ALA A 125 10.40 4.63 -19.26
CA ALA A 125 9.63 4.17 -18.11
C ALA A 125 8.15 3.95 -18.44
N ASP A 126 7.60 2.89 -17.87
CA ASP A 126 6.15 2.60 -17.86
C ASP A 126 5.49 3.16 -16.60
N ILE A 127 6.23 3.14 -15.48
CA ILE A 127 5.78 3.62 -14.17
C ILE A 127 6.68 4.77 -13.71
N ALA A 128 6.06 5.87 -13.29
CA ALA A 128 6.69 6.93 -12.51
C ALA A 128 6.22 6.87 -11.05
N TRP A 129 7.13 6.58 -10.13
CA TRP A 129 6.88 6.57 -8.69
C TRP A 129 7.11 7.97 -8.15
N PHE A 130 6.05 8.69 -7.81
CA PHE A 130 6.14 10.01 -7.17
C PHE A 130 6.15 9.84 -5.66
N ILE A 131 7.28 10.17 -5.05
CA ILE A 131 7.53 9.91 -3.65
C ILE A 131 7.28 11.20 -2.88
N TYR A 132 6.34 11.16 -1.95
CA TYR A 132 5.91 12.29 -1.16
C TYR A 132 6.27 12.14 0.31
N ASP A 133 6.49 13.27 0.98
CA ASP A 133 6.65 13.33 2.43
C ASP A 133 5.86 14.51 3.00
N LEU A 134 5.63 14.50 4.31
CA LEU A 134 5.02 15.60 5.03
C LEU A 134 6.11 16.51 5.60
N GLN A 135 6.25 17.70 5.01
CA GLN A 135 7.19 18.71 5.49
C GLN A 135 6.46 19.77 6.28
N LEU A 136 6.99 20.13 7.45
CA LEU A 136 6.44 21.22 8.24
C LEU A 136 6.69 22.54 7.51
N SER A 137 5.62 23.31 7.32
CA SER A 137 5.65 24.61 6.64
C SER A 137 4.84 25.63 7.44
N GLU A 138 5.28 26.89 7.43
CA GLU A 138 4.51 28.00 8.00
C GLU A 138 3.40 28.41 7.04
N HIS A 139 2.15 28.35 7.48
CA HIS A 139 1.03 28.88 6.72
C HIS A 139 0.15 29.73 7.64
N SER A 140 0.07 31.03 7.34
CA SER A 140 -0.69 32.01 8.14
C SER A 140 -0.22 32.09 9.61
N GLY A 141 1.10 31.93 9.86
CA GLY A 141 1.69 32.00 11.20
C GLY A 141 1.41 30.79 12.08
N GLN A 142 1.00 29.66 11.50
CA GLN A 142 0.86 28.38 12.19
C GLN A 142 1.62 27.28 11.45
N PRO A 143 2.32 26.39 12.18
CA PRO A 143 2.99 25.25 11.59
C PRO A 143 1.95 24.27 11.04
N ARG A 144 2.06 23.95 9.75
CA ARG A 144 1.22 22.96 9.05
C ARG A 144 2.07 22.03 8.21
N TYR A 145 1.76 20.75 8.26
CA TYR A 145 2.35 19.79 7.36
C TYR A 145 1.82 19.97 5.94
N ARG A 146 2.74 20.09 4.98
CA ARG A 146 2.45 20.12 3.56
C ARG A 146 2.96 18.83 2.92
N LEU A 147 2.10 18.22 2.11
CA LEU A 147 2.50 17.10 1.27
C LEU A 147 3.42 17.63 0.16
N THR A 148 4.68 17.22 0.18
CA THR A 148 5.73 17.68 -0.74
C THR A 148 6.29 16.49 -1.50
N LYS A 149 6.41 16.59 -2.83
CA LYS A 149 7.13 15.58 -3.61
C LYS A 149 8.62 15.72 -3.31
N VAL A 150 9.21 14.70 -2.70
CA VAL A 150 10.61 14.70 -2.27
C VAL A 150 11.52 13.97 -3.25
N ASP A 151 10.98 13.04 -4.04
CA ASP A 151 11.74 12.27 -5.01
C ASP A 151 10.83 11.72 -6.13
N GLU A 152 11.44 11.23 -7.21
CA GLU A 152 10.78 10.47 -8.25
C GLU A 152 11.66 9.34 -8.79
N VAL A 153 11.07 8.15 -8.95
CA VAL A 153 11.76 6.97 -9.47
C VAL A 153 11.04 6.46 -10.72
N PHE A 154 11.79 6.04 -11.72
CA PHE A 154 11.25 5.58 -13.00
C PHE A 154 11.58 4.11 -13.23
N THR A 155 10.58 3.29 -13.57
CA THR A 155 10.78 1.84 -13.77
C THR A 155 10.03 1.34 -14.99
N GLU A 156 10.52 0.24 -15.56
CA GLU A 156 9.72 -0.60 -16.46
C GLU A 156 8.68 -1.38 -15.66
N PHE A 157 7.56 -1.72 -16.27
CA PHE A 157 6.40 -2.33 -15.58
C PHE A 157 6.72 -3.74 -15.08
N THR A 158 7.17 -4.63 -15.97
CA THR A 158 7.38 -6.05 -15.64
C THR A 158 8.44 -6.28 -14.56
N PRO A 159 9.64 -5.65 -14.62
CA PRO A 159 10.64 -5.81 -13.57
C PRO A 159 10.15 -5.29 -12.21
N ALA A 160 9.48 -4.14 -12.17
CA ALA A 160 8.97 -3.57 -10.93
C ALA A 160 7.89 -4.45 -10.30
N LEU A 161 6.92 -4.92 -11.10
CA LEU A 161 5.88 -5.82 -10.63
C LEU A 161 6.46 -7.13 -10.09
N ARG A 162 7.44 -7.73 -10.81
CA ARG A 162 8.12 -8.95 -10.36
C ARG A 162 8.81 -8.72 -9.02
N SER A 163 9.57 -7.64 -8.86
CA SER A 163 10.25 -7.34 -7.59
C SER A 163 9.28 -7.20 -6.42
N ILE A 164 8.12 -6.56 -6.62
CA ILE A 164 7.12 -6.35 -5.57
C ILE A 164 6.38 -7.64 -5.22
N THR A 165 6.10 -8.49 -6.21
CA THR A 165 5.25 -9.69 -6.04
C THR A 165 6.04 -10.96 -5.70
N THR A 166 7.36 -10.97 -5.93
CA THR A 166 8.20 -12.16 -5.74
C THR A 166 9.00 -12.03 -4.44
N PRO A 167 8.59 -12.68 -3.34
CA PRO A 167 9.38 -12.68 -2.11
C PRO A 167 10.68 -13.48 -2.32
N VAL A 168 11.76 -13.02 -1.68
CA VAL A 168 13.00 -13.79 -1.61
C VAL A 168 12.84 -14.85 -0.51
N PRO A 169 13.05 -16.15 -0.81
CA PRO A 169 12.92 -17.19 0.19
C PRO A 169 13.99 -17.02 1.29
N GLY A 170 13.56 -17.16 2.54
CA GLY A 170 14.48 -17.33 3.67
C GLY A 170 15.06 -18.74 3.71
N LYS A 171 15.97 -18.99 4.66
CA LYS A 171 16.51 -20.33 4.93
C LYS A 171 15.39 -21.26 5.39
N VAL A 172 15.26 -22.42 4.73
CA VAL A 172 14.22 -23.40 5.06
C VAL A 172 14.42 -23.96 6.47
N GLU A 173 15.66 -24.06 6.93
CA GLU A 173 16.04 -24.56 8.25
C GLU A 173 15.46 -23.68 9.36
N SER A 174 15.41 -22.36 9.15
CA SER A 174 14.79 -21.43 10.10
C SER A 174 13.27 -21.66 10.23
N PHE A 175 12.62 -22.07 9.15
CA PHE A 175 11.20 -22.43 9.17
C PHE A 175 10.97 -23.80 9.82
N VAL A 176 11.81 -24.80 9.50
CA VAL A 176 11.74 -26.13 10.13
C VAL A 176 11.94 -26.05 11.63
N LYS A 177 12.89 -25.22 12.10
CA LYS A 177 13.11 -25.01 13.54
C LYS A 177 11.87 -24.45 14.24
N GLN A 178 11.26 -23.40 13.67
CA GLN A 178 10.01 -22.83 14.20
C GLN A 178 8.88 -23.85 14.20
N LEU A 179 8.80 -24.71 13.18
CA LEU A 179 7.80 -25.76 13.10
C LEU A 179 7.99 -26.79 14.21
N GLN A 180 9.23 -27.19 14.48
CA GLN A 180 9.57 -28.13 15.56
C GLN A 180 9.22 -27.54 16.93
N GLU A 181 9.61 -26.29 17.20
CA GLU A 181 9.27 -25.59 18.46
C GLU A 181 7.74 -25.58 18.69
N ARG A 182 6.95 -25.28 17.66
CA ARG A 182 5.47 -25.31 17.73
C ARG A 182 4.89 -26.71 17.92
N LEU A 183 5.55 -27.73 17.37
CA LEU A 183 5.12 -29.12 17.52
C LEU A 183 5.39 -29.59 18.96
N ASP A 184 6.57 -29.29 19.49
CA ASP A 184 6.99 -29.64 20.84
C ASP A 184 6.06 -28.99 21.88
N GLU A 185 5.73 -27.69 21.74
CA GLU A 185 4.74 -26.98 22.58
C GLU A 185 3.39 -27.73 22.65
N LYS A 186 2.93 -28.27 21.51
CA LYS A 186 1.67 -29.02 21.42
C LYS A 186 1.74 -30.44 21.96
N LEU A 187 2.92 -31.03 22.00
CA LEU A 187 3.13 -32.36 22.56
C LEU A 187 3.33 -32.31 24.08
N GLU A 188 3.95 -31.26 24.60
CA GLU A 188 4.10 -31.03 26.05
C GLU A 188 2.81 -30.55 26.73
N THR A 189 1.89 -29.93 25.97
CA THR A 189 0.56 -29.57 26.46
C THR A 189 -0.43 -30.68 26.05
N PRO A 190 -0.85 -31.60 26.93
CA PRO A 190 -1.77 -32.66 26.54
C PRO A 190 -3.05 -32.06 25.97
N PRO A 191 -3.59 -32.58 24.85
CA PRO A 191 -4.83 -32.07 24.30
C PRO A 191 -5.93 -32.19 25.36
N ALA A 192 -6.63 -31.08 25.63
CA ALA A 192 -7.88 -31.11 26.37
C ALA A 192 -8.92 -31.84 25.50
N ASN A 193 -8.94 -33.16 25.59
CA ASN A 193 -9.99 -33.98 25.00
C ASN A 193 -11.29 -33.57 25.69
N GLN A 194 -12.11 -32.75 25.02
CA GLN A 194 -13.52 -32.69 25.35
C GLN A 194 -14.13 -34.01 24.90
N THR A 195 -14.36 -34.90 25.86
CA THR A 195 -15.13 -36.11 25.64
C THR A 195 -16.49 -35.69 25.12
N ILE A 196 -16.80 -35.97 23.85
CA ILE A 196 -18.17 -35.94 23.36
C ILE A 196 -18.86 -37.08 24.11
N GLU A 197 -19.67 -36.75 25.13
CA GLU A 197 -20.60 -37.71 25.70
C GLU A 197 -21.42 -38.30 24.55
N ARG A 198 -21.40 -39.62 24.45
CA ARG A 198 -21.88 -40.37 23.29
C ARG A 198 -23.31 -39.97 22.91
N PRO A 199 -23.65 -39.93 21.61
CA PRO A 199 -25.04 -40.02 21.21
C PRO A 199 -25.57 -41.43 21.54
N PHE A 200 -26.86 -41.46 21.89
CA PHE A 200 -27.71 -42.58 22.32
C PHE A 200 -27.77 -42.83 23.82
#